data_AF-A0A354BHK6-F1
#
_entry.id   AF-A0A354BHK6-F1
#
_cell.length_a   1.000
_cell.length_b   1.000
_cell.length_c   1.000
_cell.angle_alpha   90.00
_cell.angle_beta   90.00
_cell.angle_gamma   90.00
#
_symmetry.space_group_name_H-M   'P 1'
#
loop_
_entity.id
_entity.type
_entity.pdbx_description
1 polymer ?
#
loop_
_entity_poly.entity_id
_entity_poly.type
_entity_poly.pdbx_seq_one_letter_code
_entity_poly.pdbx_strand_id
1 'polypeptide(L)'
;LRQFVEITNAKFRTGKGAQADVLKAQVELSLLHQQRPVLEQRHETAAALLNTVLDRDPLSPLGIPQEPSLIPLDTAIGDLHRLALNARPELKAAELAVQQSEQSRALA
;
A
#
# COMPACT_ATOMS: atom_id res chain seq x y z
N LEU A 1 -23.39 0.94 9.41
CA LEU A 1 -23.85 -0.39 9.87
C LEU A 1 -24.55 -0.39 11.23
N ARG A 2 -24.08 0.33 12.27
CA ARG A 2 -24.83 0.46 13.54
C ARG A 2 -26.30 0.92 13.36
N GLN A 3 -26.51 1.99 12.61
CA GLN A 3 -27.86 2.47 12.27
C GLN A 3 -28.69 1.42 11.50
N PHE A 4 -28.06 0.58 10.67
CA PHE A 4 -28.77 -0.48 9.96
C PHE A 4 -29.25 -1.57 10.93
N VAL A 5 -28.44 -1.93 11.92
CA VAL A 5 -28.84 -2.85 13.00
C VAL A 5 -30.02 -2.25 13.79
N GLU A 6 -30.01 -0.95 14.09
CA GLU A 6 -31.12 -0.29 14.79
C GLU A 6 -32.42 -0.30 13.96
N ILE A 7 -32.32 0.01 12.67
CA ILE A 7 -33.47 0.03 11.75
C ILE A 7 -34.06 -1.37 11.57
N THR A 8 -33.24 -2.40 11.34
CA THR A 8 -33.73 -3.78 11.18
C THR A 8 -34.35 -4.28 12.48
N ASN A 9 -33.77 -3.95 13.65
CA ASN A 9 -34.37 -4.26 14.94
C ASN A 9 -35.73 -3.59 15.14
N ALA A 10 -35.87 -2.31 14.81
CA ALA A 10 -37.14 -1.59 14.93
C ALA A 10 -38.22 -2.18 13.99
N LYS A 11 -37.85 -2.54 12.76
CA LYS A 11 -38.75 -3.20 11.81
C LYS A 11 -39.17 -4.59 12.30
N PHE A 12 -38.23 -5.38 12.82
CA PHE A 12 -38.52 -6.70 13.38
C PHE A 12 -39.49 -6.61 14.57
N ARG A 13 -39.22 -5.70 15.53
CA ARG A 13 -40.08 -5.49 16.71
C ARG A 13 -41.49 -5.04 16.39
N THR A 14 -41.68 -4.36 15.26
CA THR A 14 -43.00 -3.89 14.79
C THR A 14 -43.68 -4.87 13.81
N GLY A 15 -43.08 -6.05 13.57
CA GLY A 15 -43.60 -7.05 12.63
C GLY A 15 -43.44 -6.67 11.15
N LYS A 16 -42.69 -5.61 10.85
CA LYS A 16 -42.48 -5.06 9.50
C LYS A 16 -41.16 -5.50 8.85
N GLY A 17 -40.47 -6.49 9.42
CA GLY A 17 -39.19 -7.01 8.91
C GLY A 17 -38.85 -8.37 9.51
N ALA A 18 -37.92 -9.09 8.88
CA ALA A 18 -37.54 -10.45 9.28
C ALA A 18 -36.43 -10.44 10.33
N GLN A 19 -36.42 -11.46 11.21
CA GLN A 19 -35.32 -11.66 12.17
C GLN A 19 -33.98 -11.92 11.47
N ALA A 20 -34.01 -12.59 10.30
CA ALA A 20 -32.83 -12.85 9.49
C ALA A 20 -32.11 -11.55 9.06
N ASP A 21 -32.85 -10.46 8.81
CA ASP A 21 -32.26 -9.17 8.45
C ASP A 21 -31.50 -8.53 9.60
N VAL A 22 -31.99 -8.72 10.84
CA VAL A 22 -31.32 -8.27 12.06
C VAL A 22 -30.00 -9.03 12.23
N LEU A 23 -30.04 -10.35 12.11
CA LEU A 23 -28.85 -11.20 12.24
C LEU A 23 -27.81 -10.86 11.17
N LYS A 24 -28.23 -10.66 9.92
CA LYS A 24 -27.33 -10.25 8.84
C LYS A 24 -26.65 -8.92 9.14
N ALA A 25 -27.40 -7.90 9.56
CA ALA A 25 -26.83 -6.61 9.91
C ALA A 25 -25.83 -6.70 11.09
N GLN A 26 -26.10 -7.57 12.08
CA GLN A 26 -25.21 -7.80 13.21
C GLN A 26 -23.91 -8.51 12.80
N VAL A 27 -23.99 -9.48 11.89
CA VAL A 27 -22.81 -10.18 11.34
C VAL A 27 -21.91 -9.18 10.59
N GLU A 28 -22.48 -8.36 9.71
CA GLU A 28 -21.73 -7.34 8.97
C GLU A 28 -21.07 -6.31 9.91
N LEU A 29 -21.77 -5.88 10.95
CA LEU A 29 -21.19 -4.98 11.96
C LEU A 29 -20.03 -5.66 12.71
N SER A 30 -20.19 -6.94 13.07
CA SER A 30 -19.15 -7.72 13.74
C SER A 30 -17.91 -7.89 12.86
N LEU A 31 -18.11 -8.14 11.55
CA LEU A 31 -17.03 -8.23 10.59
C LEU A 31 -16.24 -6.92 10.49
N LEU A 32 -16.91 -5.77 10.44
CA LEU A 32 -16.23 -4.47 10.47
C LEU A 32 -15.42 -4.26 11.75
N HIS A 33 -15.97 -4.68 12.90
CA HIS A 33 -15.25 -4.61 14.17
C HIS A 33 -14.00 -5.51 14.19
N GLN A 34 -14.05 -6.66 13.52
CA GLN A 34 -12.89 -7.54 13.36
C GLN A 34 -11.85 -6.99 12.38
N GLN A 35 -12.28 -6.32 11.30
CA GLN A 35 -11.37 -5.76 10.29
C GLN A 35 -10.64 -4.52 10.78
N ARG A 36 -11.27 -3.71 11.64
CA ARG A 36 -10.69 -2.46 12.16
C ARG A 36 -9.30 -2.62 12.78
N PRO A 37 -9.05 -3.52 13.76
CA PRO A 37 -7.73 -3.65 14.37
C PRO A 37 -6.67 -4.13 13.37
N VAL A 38 -7.05 -4.94 12.38
CA VAL A 38 -6.14 -5.38 11.31
C VAL A 38 -5.69 -4.19 10.46
N LEU A 39 -6.60 -3.28 10.14
CA LEU A 39 -6.27 -2.07 9.40
C LEU A 39 -5.44 -1.08 10.24
N GLU A 40 -5.76 -0.94 11.53
CA GLU A 40 -4.98 -0.13 12.47
C GLU A 40 -3.54 -0.64 12.58
N GLN A 41 -3.34 -1.96 12.77
CA GLN A 41 -2.00 -2.56 12.82
C GLN A 41 -1.22 -2.35 11.51
N ARG A 42 -1.87 -2.55 10.35
CA ARG A 42 -1.24 -2.33 9.04
C ARG A 42 -0.81 -0.87 8.87
N HIS A 43 -1.66 0.06 9.30
CA HIS A 43 -1.36 1.48 9.27
C HIS A 43 -0.14 1.81 10.15
N GLU A 44 -0.11 1.33 11.39
CA GLU A 44 1.03 1.54 12.31
C GLU A 44 2.33 0.95 11.75
N THR A 45 2.26 -0.25 11.17
CA THR A 45 3.42 -0.91 10.55
C THR A 45 3.94 -0.09 9.36
N ALA A 46 3.06 0.38 8.49
CA ALA A 46 3.43 1.20 7.34
C ALA A 46 4.03 2.55 7.77
N ALA A 47 3.47 3.17 8.81
CA ALA A 47 3.99 4.42 9.38
C ALA A 47 5.42 4.24 9.92
N ALA A 48 5.65 3.18 10.70
CA ALA A 48 6.97 2.87 11.26
C ALA A 48 8.02 2.59 10.16
N LEU A 49 7.64 1.83 9.13
CA LEU A 49 8.50 1.56 7.98
C LEU A 49 8.86 2.84 7.23
N LEU A 50 7.87 3.71 6.97
CA LEU A 50 8.11 4.99 6.29
C LEU A 50 9.07 5.88 7.10
N ASN A 51 8.85 6.01 8.42
CA ASN A 51 9.75 6.77 9.29
C ASN A 51 11.17 6.21 9.26
N THR A 52 11.33 4.88 9.29
CA THR A 52 12.64 4.22 9.23
C THR A 52 13.38 4.53 7.92
N VAL A 53 12.69 4.47 6.78
CA VAL A 53 13.28 4.81 5.47
C VAL A 53 13.66 6.30 5.39
N LEU A 54 12.96 7.16 6.12
CA LEU A 54 13.24 8.59 6.19
C LEU A 54 14.27 8.97 7.27
N ASP A 55 14.91 7.98 7.91
CA ASP A 55 15.86 8.18 9.02
C ASP A 55 15.24 8.99 10.18
N ARG A 56 13.99 8.68 10.51
CA ARG A 56 13.24 9.27 11.64
C ARG A 56 12.92 8.20 12.67
N ASP A 57 12.65 8.63 13.90
CA ASP A 57 12.12 7.72 14.93
C ASP A 57 10.85 7.00 14.41
N PRO A 58 10.74 5.66 14.56
CA PRO A 58 9.60 4.90 14.03
C PRO A 58 8.23 5.37 14.54
N LEU A 59 8.17 5.91 15.75
CA LEU A 59 6.96 6.41 16.40
C LEU A 59 6.73 7.92 16.15
N SER A 60 7.58 8.56 15.36
CA SER A 60 7.41 9.96 14.99
C SER A 60 6.06 10.19 14.30
N PRO A 61 5.28 11.22 14.69
CA PRO A 61 3.95 11.44 14.15
C PRO A 61 4.00 11.73 12.65
N LEU A 62 3.15 11.05 11.90
CA LEU A 62 2.89 11.32 10.49
C LEU A 62 1.54 12.04 10.33
N GLY A 63 1.46 12.92 9.34
CA GLY A 63 0.19 13.56 8.96
C GLY A 63 -0.77 12.60 8.27
N ILE A 64 -2.00 13.05 8.04
CA ILE A 64 -2.99 12.30 7.26
C ILE A 64 -2.52 12.27 5.79
N PRO A 65 -2.40 11.08 5.16
CA PRO A 65 -2.03 10.97 3.76
C PRO A 65 -3.03 11.72 2.87
N GLN A 66 -2.53 12.53 1.95
CA GLN A 66 -3.34 13.09 0.87
C GLN A 66 -3.34 12.14 -0.32
N GLU A 67 -4.43 12.11 -1.08
CA GLU A 67 -4.50 11.33 -2.31
C GLU A 67 -3.50 11.89 -3.33
N PRO A 68 -2.62 11.05 -3.89
CA PRO A 68 -1.60 11.54 -4.83
C PRO A 68 -2.26 12.02 -6.12
N SER A 69 -1.79 13.14 -6.65
CA SER A 69 -2.17 13.58 -7.98
C SER A 69 -1.65 12.59 -9.02
N LEU A 70 -2.53 12.10 -9.90
CA LEU A 70 -2.13 11.32 -11.06
C LEU A 70 -1.41 12.25 -12.05
N ILE A 71 -0.09 12.21 -12.05
CA ILE A 71 0.72 12.94 -13.03
C ILE A 71 0.87 12.03 -14.26
N PRO A 72 0.34 12.42 -15.43
CA PRO A 72 0.55 11.65 -16.64
C PRO A 72 2.04 11.63 -17.00
N LEU A 73 2.53 10.46 -17.41
CA LEU A 73 3.90 10.31 -17.87
C LEU A 73 3.93 10.48 -19.39
N ASP A 74 4.27 11.68 -19.85
CA ASP A 74 4.29 12.04 -21.28
C ASP A 74 5.56 11.55 -22.01
N THR A 75 6.37 10.70 -21.38
CA THR A 75 7.63 10.20 -21.94
C THR A 75 7.40 8.95 -22.77
N ALA A 76 7.88 8.95 -24.02
CA ALA A 76 7.80 7.77 -24.89
C ALA A 76 8.63 6.61 -24.33
N ILE A 77 8.16 5.37 -24.52
CA ILE A 77 8.83 4.17 -23.98
C ILE A 77 10.29 4.02 -24.47
N GLY A 78 10.57 4.42 -25.72
CA GLY A 78 11.93 4.40 -26.28
C GLY A 78 12.89 5.33 -25.54
N ASP A 79 12.38 6.45 -25.03
CA ASP A 79 13.17 7.41 -24.26
C ASP A 79 13.45 6.88 -22.85
N LEU A 80 12.48 6.20 -22.23
CA LEU A 80 12.65 5.52 -20.95
C LEU A 80 13.67 4.36 -21.05
N HIS A 81 13.67 3.61 -22.16
CA HIS A 81 14.67 2.58 -22.41
C HIS A 81 16.09 3.16 -22.54
N ARG A 82 16.26 4.24 -23.32
CA ARG A 82 17.56 4.92 -23.41
C ARG A 82 18.01 5.46 -22.06
N LEU A 83 17.10 6.05 -21.28
CA LEU A 83 17.41 6.51 -19.94
C LEU A 83 17.88 5.36 -19.04
N ALA A 84 17.17 4.22 -19.06
CA ALA A 84 17.52 3.06 -18.27
C ALA A 84 18.91 2.51 -18.62
N LEU A 85 19.25 2.39 -19.91
CA LEU A 85 20.56 1.91 -20.34
C LEU A 85 21.71 2.81 -19.87
N ASN A 86 21.51 4.13 -19.87
CA ASN A 86 22.58 5.08 -19.54
C ASN A 86 22.68 5.42 -18.03
N ALA A 87 21.58 5.29 -17.28
CA ALA A 87 21.51 5.80 -15.91
C ALA A 87 21.48 4.71 -14.83
N ARG A 88 21.12 3.45 -15.16
CA ARG A 88 21.01 2.38 -14.16
C ARG A 88 22.37 1.99 -13.57
N PRO A 89 22.57 2.11 -12.24
CA PRO A 89 23.82 1.72 -11.60
C PRO A 89 24.20 0.26 -11.82
N GLU A 90 23.21 -0.63 -11.89
CA GLU A 90 23.43 -2.07 -12.07
C GLU A 90 24.06 -2.40 -13.43
N LEU A 91 23.66 -1.67 -14.48
CA LEU A 91 24.24 -1.83 -15.82
C LEU A 91 25.67 -1.30 -15.88
N LYS A 92 25.92 -0.14 -15.27
CA LYS A 92 27.29 0.41 -15.16
C LYS A 92 28.22 -0.52 -14.39
N ALA A 93 27.73 -1.11 -13.29
CA ALA A 93 28.50 -2.08 -12.52
C ALA A 93 28.84 -3.33 -13.35
N ALA A 94 27.88 -3.82 -14.14
CA ALA A 94 28.11 -4.95 -15.04
C ALA A 94 29.12 -4.62 -16.16
N GLU A 95 29.03 -3.44 -16.77
CA GLU A 95 29.99 -2.99 -17.79
C GLU A 95 31.41 -2.88 -17.22
N LEU A 96 31.56 -2.30 -16.02
CA LEU A 96 32.86 -2.21 -15.34
C LEU A 96 33.43 -3.61 -15.04
N ALA A 97 32.59 -4.56 -14.63
CA ALA A 97 33.02 -5.94 -14.39
C ALA A 97 33.51 -6.62 -15.68
N VAL A 98 32.84 -6.39 -16.81
CA VAL A 98 33.29 -6.89 -18.12
C VAL A 98 34.62 -6.26 -18.51
N GLN A 99 34.75 -4.93 -18.42
CA GLN A 99 35.99 -4.22 -18.72
C GLN A 99 37.16 -4.72 -17.87
N GLN A 100 36.94 -4.95 -16.58
CA GLN A 100 37.95 -5.50 -15.69
C GLN A 100 38.39 -6.92 -16.11
N SER A 101 37.44 -7.76 -16.51
CA SER A 101 37.73 -9.11 -16.99
C SER A 101 38.47 -9.12 -18.33
N GLU A 102 38.18 -8.16 -19.21
CA GLU A 102 38.89 -8.02 -20.49
C GLU A 102 40.32 -7.54 -20.28
N GLN A 103 40.51 -6.55 -19.40
CA GLN A 103 41.83 -6.05 -19.04
C GLN A 103 42.70 -7.13 -18.40
N SER A 104 42.15 -7.91 -17.46
CA SER A 104 42.92 -8.99 -16.81
C SER A 104 43.34 -10.07 -17.81
N ARG A 105 42.47 -10.39 -18.78
CA ARG A 105 42.78 -11.33 -19.86
C ARG A 105 43.84 -10.79 -20.83
N ALA A 106 43.86 -9.49 -21.10
CA ALA A 106 44.85 -8.87 -21.98
C ALA A 106 46.26 -8.75 -21.35
N LEU A 107 46.36 -8.85 -20.02
CA LEU A 107 47.61 -8.78 -19.27
C LEU A 107 48.23 -10.17 -18.98
N ALA A 108 47.53 -11.25 -19.33
CA ALA A 108 47.97 -12.64 -19.19
C ALA A 108 48.54 -13.19 -20.50
#